data_AF-A0A841B4R1-F1
#
_entry.id   AF-A0A841B4R1-F1
#
_cell.length_a   1.000
_cell.length_b   1.000
_cell.length_c   1.000
_cell.angle_alpha   90.00
_cell.angle_beta   90.00
_cell.angle_gamma   90.00
#
_symmetry.space_group_name_H-M   'P 1'
#
loop_
_entity.id
_entity.type
_entity.pdbx_description
1 polymer ?
#
loop_
_entity_poly.entity_id
_entity_poly.type
_entity_poly.pdbx_seq_one_letter_code
_entity_poly.pdbx_strand_id
1 'polypeptide(L)'
;MVTTKAPTHVPGRQRFGGLLNGDYQTFLALFGFGALFTAFENLPKLRHFLFGQSLVDFPAVFGLLIVLCAIFWRSLLRRGFVWAEPAALTWMDFAGVDRRRVVAKRMWTLWLGLVVVVGYTGALVTAIGGGSKDVWIAMSALTAAGAVLAAVTARRTAIRGETFAPVVLAVAGLAVAAAGLGPIAVEVLAGALFVVAVAVAFGGEPVSRVGRQDLVDGWNARLLRAMAAVFMDPMLLIPESKPVPWLSLRRPTALRLAWAGVLGRSRFAAASVVIACLVGAGHLAFPAVPAGPLFALGAYAALVPFVGGLGELWRNPGRRRWLGASDWELRLVNGLVIAVLGLGWGGLLGLVTLTLGVTPAWPVWLAIPLAVFAALRTATRPPMNYDVSGGAAGLQALRGVDVLVVGSVLLSVIA
;
A
#
# COMPACT_ATOMS: atom_id res chain seq x y z
N MET A 1 2.71 29.06 42.57
CA MET A 1 1.46 28.92 41.78
C MET A 1 1.65 27.80 40.76
N VAL A 2 1.07 26.63 41.03
CA VAL A 2 1.13 25.45 40.16
C VAL A 2 -0.10 25.48 39.26
N THR A 3 0.07 25.77 37.98
CA THR A 3 -1.02 25.75 36.99
C THR A 3 -1.25 24.31 36.53
N THR A 4 -2.05 23.55 37.30
CA THR A 4 -2.62 22.30 36.81
C THR A 4 -3.59 22.62 35.68
N LYS A 5 -3.13 22.53 34.42
CA LYS A 5 -4.03 22.49 33.26
C LYS A 5 -4.94 21.26 33.43
N ALA A 6 -6.18 21.49 33.86
CA ALA A 6 -7.21 20.49 33.76
C ALA A 6 -7.29 20.02 32.30
N PRO A 7 -7.20 18.71 32.01
CA PRO A 7 -7.38 18.21 30.66
C PRO A 7 -8.80 18.55 30.23
N THR A 8 -8.94 19.39 29.19
CA THR A 8 -10.22 19.71 28.57
C THR A 8 -10.89 18.41 28.10
N HIS A 9 -11.88 17.97 28.86
CA HIS A 9 -12.71 16.81 28.58
C HIS A 9 -13.67 17.17 27.46
N VAL A 10 -13.48 16.59 26.28
CA VAL A 10 -14.46 16.66 25.18
C VAL A 10 -15.45 15.50 25.38
N PRO A 11 -16.72 15.77 25.73
CA PRO A 11 -17.72 14.72 25.92
C PRO A 11 -17.92 13.91 24.63
N GLY A 12 -18.07 12.59 24.73
CA GLY A 12 -18.38 11.70 23.60
C GLY A 12 -17.19 11.05 22.89
N ARG A 13 -15.94 11.33 23.30
CA ARG A 13 -14.77 10.67 22.73
C ARG A 13 -14.50 9.35 23.46
N GLN A 14 -14.70 8.21 22.80
CA GLN A 14 -14.09 6.96 23.27
C GLN A 14 -12.59 7.23 23.44
N ARG A 15 -12.07 7.00 24.65
CA ARG A 15 -10.63 6.93 24.85
C ARG A 15 -10.15 5.88 23.84
N PHE A 16 -9.17 6.21 23.01
CA PHE A 16 -8.22 5.18 22.55
C PHE A 16 -7.49 4.74 23.82
N GLY A 17 -8.20 3.96 24.64
CA GLY A 17 -7.85 3.51 25.97
C GLY A 17 -6.73 2.50 25.84
N GLY A 18 -5.85 2.49 26.84
CA GLY A 18 -4.59 1.78 26.79
C GLY A 18 -4.77 0.30 26.49
N LEU A 19 -3.65 -0.30 26.04
CA LEU A 19 -3.44 -1.71 25.74
C LEU A 19 -3.80 -2.70 26.88
N LEU A 20 -4.38 -2.23 27.99
CA LEU A 20 -4.62 -2.97 29.23
C LEU A 20 -5.99 -2.63 29.86
N ASN A 21 -6.96 -2.15 29.08
CA ASN A 21 -8.30 -1.82 29.60
C ASN A 21 -9.29 -3.00 29.55
N GLY A 22 -8.89 -4.17 29.04
CA GLY A 22 -9.79 -5.32 28.86
C GLY A 22 -10.76 -5.18 27.68
N ASP A 23 -10.71 -4.08 26.92
CA ASP A 23 -11.54 -3.87 25.73
C ASP A 23 -11.11 -4.76 24.54
N TYR A 24 -11.98 -4.90 23.55
CA TYR A 24 -11.73 -5.64 22.29
C TYR A 24 -10.38 -5.31 21.63
N GLN A 25 -9.91 -4.06 21.71
CA GLN A 25 -8.60 -3.64 21.19
C GLN A 25 -7.42 -4.25 21.97
N THR A 26 -7.56 -4.40 23.30
CA THR A 26 -6.57 -5.08 24.14
C THR A 26 -6.49 -6.56 23.78
N PHE A 27 -7.64 -7.21 23.60
CA PHE A 27 -7.69 -8.60 23.16
C PHE A 27 -7.03 -8.79 21.78
N LEU A 28 -7.38 -7.97 20.80
CA LEU A 28 -6.75 -8.02 19.46
C LEU A 28 -5.25 -7.77 19.51
N ALA A 29 -4.79 -6.86 20.37
CA ALA A 29 -3.37 -6.58 20.51
C ALA A 29 -2.61 -7.76 21.14
N LEU A 30 -3.15 -8.37 22.21
CA LEU A 30 -2.56 -9.56 22.84
C LEU A 30 -2.58 -10.76 21.90
N PHE A 31 -3.70 -10.99 21.21
CA PHE A 31 -3.82 -12.07 20.22
C PHE A 31 -2.85 -11.86 19.05
N GLY A 32 -2.79 -10.64 18.50
CA GLY A 32 -1.85 -10.31 17.43
C GLY A 32 -0.40 -10.47 17.86
N PHE A 33 -0.05 -10.03 19.08
CA PHE A 33 1.28 -10.23 19.65
C PHE A 33 1.60 -11.71 19.83
N GLY A 34 0.68 -12.50 20.38
CA GLY A 34 0.84 -13.94 20.53
C GLY A 34 1.02 -14.65 19.19
N ALA A 35 0.24 -14.27 18.17
CA ALA A 35 0.37 -14.81 16.81
C ALA A 35 1.73 -14.49 16.17
N LEU A 36 2.24 -13.26 16.35
CA LEU A 36 3.56 -12.86 15.89
C LEU A 36 4.66 -13.66 16.62
N PHE A 37 4.58 -13.78 17.94
CA PHE A 37 5.55 -14.57 18.70
C PHE A 37 5.58 -16.05 18.28
N THR A 38 4.40 -16.64 18.04
CA THR A 38 4.24 -18.02 17.59
C THR A 38 4.95 -18.31 16.25
N ALA A 39 5.16 -17.30 15.41
CA ALA A 39 5.91 -17.46 14.17
C ALA A 39 7.38 -17.84 14.43
N PHE A 40 8.02 -17.27 15.46
CA PHE A 40 9.40 -17.59 15.84
C PHE A 40 9.53 -18.95 16.53
N GLU A 41 8.47 -19.46 17.13
CA GLU A 41 8.44 -20.82 17.67
C GLU A 41 8.27 -21.88 16.56
N ASN A 42 7.72 -21.49 15.40
CA ASN A 42 7.41 -22.41 14.29
C ASN A 42 8.32 -22.20 13.05
N LEU A 43 9.55 -21.71 13.24
CA LEU A 43 10.50 -21.47 12.15
C LEU A 43 10.68 -22.67 11.20
N PRO A 44 10.78 -23.93 11.66
CA PRO A 44 10.92 -25.07 10.75
C PRO A 44 9.72 -25.25 9.81
N LYS A 45 8.50 -25.06 10.30
CA LYS A 45 7.28 -25.13 9.48
C LYS A 45 7.22 -23.99 8.47
N LEU A 46 7.56 -22.77 8.91
CA LEU A 46 7.61 -21.61 8.03
C LEU A 46 8.71 -21.73 6.97
N ARG A 47 9.86 -22.32 7.32
CA ARG A 47 10.94 -22.62 6.37
C ARG A 47 10.47 -23.56 5.28
N HIS A 48 9.83 -24.66 5.68
CA HIS A 48 9.26 -25.60 4.72
C HIS A 48 8.19 -24.94 3.83
N PHE A 49 7.35 -24.08 4.39
CA PHE A 49 6.32 -23.38 3.63
C PHE A 49 6.86 -22.34 2.64
N LEU A 50 7.86 -21.54 3.05
CA LEU A 50 8.38 -20.43 2.22
C LEU A 50 9.48 -20.86 1.26
N PHE A 51 10.35 -21.77 1.68
CA PHE A 51 11.54 -22.19 0.95
C PHE A 51 11.48 -23.65 0.49
N GLY A 52 10.59 -24.47 1.05
CA GLY A 52 10.50 -25.89 0.69
C GLY A 52 11.77 -26.63 1.05
N GLN A 53 12.37 -27.28 0.04
CA GLN A 53 13.68 -27.93 0.13
C GLN A 53 14.82 -27.05 -0.41
N SER A 54 14.51 -25.86 -0.92
CA SER A 54 15.51 -24.98 -1.52
C SER A 54 16.38 -24.31 -0.45
N LEU A 55 17.64 -24.04 -0.83
CA LEU A 55 18.51 -23.17 -0.06
C LEU A 55 17.98 -21.73 -0.11
N VAL A 56 18.18 -20.99 0.98
CA VAL A 56 17.75 -19.60 1.06
C VAL A 56 18.69 -18.70 0.27
N ASP A 57 18.13 -18.04 -0.74
CA ASP A 57 18.81 -17.00 -1.52
C ASP A 57 18.75 -15.66 -0.78
N PHE A 58 19.76 -15.39 0.06
CA PHE A 58 19.83 -14.14 0.83
C PHE A 58 19.90 -12.87 -0.06
N PRO A 59 20.62 -12.84 -1.19
CA PRO A 59 20.48 -11.75 -2.17
C PRO A 59 19.04 -11.44 -2.57
N ALA A 60 18.22 -12.46 -2.84
CA ALA A 60 16.79 -12.26 -3.14
C ALA A 60 16.03 -11.67 -1.94
N VAL A 61 16.31 -12.15 -0.73
CA VAL A 61 15.72 -11.63 0.52
C VAL A 61 16.12 -10.16 0.76
N PHE A 62 17.38 -9.78 0.49
CA PHE A 62 17.82 -8.39 0.57
C PHE A 62 17.07 -7.53 -0.46
N GLY A 63 16.95 -7.99 -1.71
CA GLY A 63 16.18 -7.31 -2.74
C GLY A 63 14.72 -7.08 -2.32
N LEU A 64 14.08 -8.11 -1.77
CA LEU A 64 12.73 -8.02 -1.22
C LEU A 64 12.65 -6.98 -0.09
N LEU A 65 13.58 -6.99 0.87
CA LEU A 65 13.58 -6.01 1.97
C LEU A 65 13.76 -4.57 1.47
N ILE A 66 14.60 -4.35 0.45
CA ILE A 66 14.76 -3.03 -0.19
C ILE A 66 13.44 -2.57 -0.81
N VAL A 67 12.71 -3.46 -1.49
CA VAL A 67 11.39 -3.16 -2.05
C VAL A 67 10.37 -2.86 -0.93
N LEU A 68 10.39 -3.60 0.18
CA LEU A 68 9.56 -3.29 1.35
C LEU A 68 9.91 -1.91 1.95
N CYS A 69 11.19 -1.55 2.00
CA CYS A 69 11.64 -0.21 2.40
C CYS A 69 11.13 0.87 1.43
N ALA A 70 11.08 0.59 0.12
CA ALA A 70 10.48 1.49 -0.85
C ALA A 70 8.97 1.68 -0.64
N ILE A 71 8.23 0.60 -0.36
CA ILE A 71 6.80 0.66 -0.02
C ILE A 71 6.59 1.47 1.26
N PHE A 72 7.39 1.19 2.30
CA PHE A 72 7.40 1.94 3.54
C PHE A 72 7.61 3.44 3.27
N TRP A 73 8.69 3.80 2.57
CA TRP A 73 9.01 5.17 2.23
C TRP A 73 7.86 5.85 1.47
N ARG A 74 7.33 5.19 0.43
CA ARG A 74 6.19 5.69 -0.35
C ARG A 74 4.95 5.93 0.51
N SER A 75 4.67 5.03 1.46
CA SER A 75 3.49 5.14 2.32
C SER A 75 3.54 6.39 3.20
N LEU A 76 4.74 6.78 3.68
CA LEU A 76 4.95 7.99 4.46
C LEU A 76 4.95 9.26 3.61
N LEU A 77 5.45 9.23 2.37
CA LEU A 77 5.41 10.37 1.44
C LEU A 77 3.98 10.82 1.10
N ARG A 78 2.99 9.94 1.25
CA ARG A 78 1.57 10.31 1.14
C ARG A 78 1.09 11.21 2.27
N ARG A 79 1.89 11.39 3.33
CA ARG A 79 1.66 12.29 4.47
C ARG A 79 0.28 12.11 5.12
N GLY A 80 -0.18 10.86 5.21
CA GLY A 80 -1.49 10.51 5.80
C GLY A 80 -1.66 10.87 7.28
N PHE A 81 -0.60 11.34 7.95
CA PHE A 81 -0.61 11.88 9.30
C PHE A 81 -1.02 13.36 9.39
N VAL A 82 -1.02 14.08 8.26
CA VAL A 82 -1.42 15.49 8.16
C VAL A 82 -2.93 15.56 8.03
N TRP A 83 -3.61 15.74 9.15
CA TRP A 83 -5.06 15.95 9.20
C TRP A 83 -5.44 16.60 10.52
N ALA A 84 -6.54 17.32 10.58
CA ALA A 84 -7.17 17.71 11.83
C ALA A 84 -8.65 17.97 11.62
N GLU A 85 -9.47 17.51 12.56
CA GLU A 85 -10.91 17.73 12.53
C GLU A 85 -11.22 19.23 12.61
N PRO A 86 -12.12 19.78 11.77
CA PRO A 86 -12.42 21.21 11.73
C PRO A 86 -12.84 21.80 13.08
N ALA A 87 -13.70 21.09 13.83
CA ALA A 87 -14.14 21.51 15.15
C ALA A 87 -12.97 21.52 16.14
N ALA A 88 -12.15 20.46 16.14
CA ALA A 88 -10.97 20.38 17.00
C ALA A 88 -9.93 21.46 16.66
N LEU A 89 -9.78 21.84 15.40
CA LEU A 89 -8.91 22.95 14.98
C LEU A 89 -9.34 24.26 15.61
N THR A 90 -10.64 24.58 15.56
CA THR A 90 -11.18 25.79 16.20
C THR A 90 -10.85 25.83 17.69
N TRP A 91 -11.06 24.73 18.43
CA TRP A 91 -10.69 24.65 19.85
C TRP A 91 -9.19 24.71 20.11
N MET A 92 -8.37 24.06 19.27
CA MET A 92 -6.91 24.11 19.37
C MET A 92 -6.37 25.54 19.18
N ASP A 93 -7.03 26.33 18.34
CA ASP A 93 -6.64 27.72 18.04
C ASP A 93 -6.95 28.63 19.22
N PHE A 94 -8.14 28.49 19.82
CA PHE A 94 -8.50 29.22 21.02
C PHE A 94 -7.67 28.82 22.24
N ALA A 95 -7.33 27.53 22.38
CA ALA A 95 -6.58 27.01 23.53
C ALA A 95 -5.04 27.13 23.40
N GLY A 96 -4.53 27.70 22.31
CA GLY A 96 -3.09 27.85 22.07
C GLY A 96 -2.34 26.51 22.02
N VAL A 97 -2.97 25.45 21.51
CA VAL A 97 -2.36 24.12 21.44
C VAL A 97 -1.31 24.07 20.34
N ASP A 98 -0.13 23.52 20.65
CA ASP A 98 0.91 23.31 19.64
C ASP A 98 0.51 22.20 18.65
N ARG A 99 -0.09 22.63 17.53
CA ARG A 99 -0.48 21.76 16.41
C ARG A 99 0.70 20.93 15.87
N ARG A 100 1.94 21.45 15.95
CA ARG A 100 3.15 20.77 15.45
C ARG A 100 3.39 19.47 16.19
N ARG A 101 3.24 19.50 17.52
CA ARG A 101 3.40 18.31 18.37
C ARG A 101 2.39 17.22 18.05
N VAL A 102 1.15 17.59 17.71
CA VAL A 102 0.09 16.63 17.35
C VAL A 102 0.40 15.94 16.01
N VAL A 103 0.77 16.70 14.99
CA VAL A 103 1.14 16.16 13.67
C VAL A 103 2.40 15.28 13.79
N ALA A 104 3.42 15.76 14.52
CA ALA A 104 4.65 15.01 14.77
C ALA A 104 4.38 13.69 15.50
N LYS A 105 3.54 13.68 16.54
CA LYS A 105 3.19 12.45 17.26
C LYS A 105 2.60 11.41 16.31
N ARG A 106 1.67 11.80 15.43
CA ARG A 106 1.04 10.89 14.46
C ARG A 106 2.01 10.38 13.40
N MET A 107 2.89 11.25 12.91
CA MET A 107 3.96 10.85 12.00
C MET A 107 4.83 9.77 12.65
N TRP A 108 5.28 9.99 13.88
CA TRP A 108 6.10 9.03 14.61
C TRP A 108 5.36 7.73 14.92
N THR A 109 4.06 7.77 15.22
CA THR A 109 3.25 6.55 15.39
C THR A 109 3.17 5.74 14.09
N LEU A 110 2.91 6.38 12.95
CA LEU A 110 2.88 5.69 11.65
C LEU A 110 4.27 5.15 11.28
N TRP A 111 5.30 5.95 11.46
CA TRP A 111 6.69 5.56 11.20
C TRP A 111 7.07 4.35 12.05
N LEU A 112 6.82 4.38 13.36
CA LEU A 112 7.15 3.29 14.27
C LEU A 112 6.41 2.01 13.88
N GLY A 113 5.12 2.10 13.57
CA GLY A 113 4.34 0.93 13.13
C GLY A 113 4.92 0.31 11.86
N LEU A 114 5.34 1.12 10.90
CA LEU A 114 5.94 0.64 9.65
C LEU A 114 7.36 0.09 9.84
N VAL A 115 8.18 0.69 10.72
CA VAL A 115 9.49 0.14 11.11
C VAL A 115 9.32 -1.22 11.77
N VAL A 116 8.34 -1.36 12.66
CA VAL A 116 8.03 -2.66 13.29
C VAL A 116 7.63 -3.68 12.23
N VAL A 117 6.74 -3.34 11.28
CA VAL A 117 6.33 -4.28 10.22
C VAL A 117 7.50 -4.71 9.33
N VAL A 118 8.26 -3.76 8.80
CA VAL A 118 9.39 -4.06 7.90
C VAL A 118 10.53 -4.77 8.63
N GLY A 119 10.89 -4.28 9.83
CA GLY A 119 11.95 -4.87 10.66
C GLY A 119 11.59 -6.26 11.16
N TYR A 120 10.33 -6.47 11.59
CA TYR A 120 9.82 -7.79 11.95
C TYR A 120 9.87 -8.75 10.77
N THR A 121 9.45 -8.31 9.58
CA THR A 121 9.48 -9.14 8.37
C THR A 121 10.91 -9.53 8.02
N GLY A 122 11.84 -8.57 8.05
CA GLY A 122 13.26 -8.83 7.84
C GLY A 122 13.83 -9.82 8.84
N ALA A 123 13.60 -9.58 10.14
CA ALA A 123 14.07 -10.45 11.22
C ALA A 123 13.49 -11.87 11.11
N LEU A 124 12.20 -12.00 10.83
CA LEU A 124 11.54 -13.30 10.69
C LEU A 124 12.11 -14.06 9.50
N VAL A 125 12.24 -13.44 8.32
CA VAL A 125 12.77 -14.12 7.13
C VAL A 125 14.24 -14.52 7.33
N THR A 126 15.06 -13.66 7.95
CA THR A 126 16.45 -14.00 8.29
C THR A 126 16.52 -15.16 9.29
N ALA A 127 15.65 -15.18 10.30
CA ALA A 127 15.59 -16.28 11.27
C ALA A 127 15.16 -17.60 10.61
N ILE A 128 14.13 -17.58 9.76
CA ILE A 128 13.65 -18.76 9.02
C ILE A 128 14.77 -19.31 8.11
N GLY A 129 15.51 -18.42 7.44
CA GLY A 129 16.60 -18.80 6.56
C GLY A 129 17.87 -19.26 7.27
N GLY A 130 18.00 -19.02 8.59
CA GLY A 130 19.21 -19.32 9.35
C GLY A 130 20.38 -18.39 8.97
N GLY A 131 20.10 -17.10 8.77
CA GLY A 131 21.10 -16.13 8.32
C GLY A 131 22.29 -16.00 9.26
N SER A 132 23.48 -15.82 8.67
CA SER A 132 24.71 -15.55 9.41
C SER A 132 24.66 -14.19 10.11
N LYS A 133 25.62 -13.93 11.00
CA LYS A 133 25.77 -12.64 11.69
C LYS A 133 25.79 -11.47 10.69
N ASP A 134 26.50 -11.61 9.58
CA ASP A 134 26.64 -10.55 8.57
C ASP A 134 25.30 -10.25 7.88
N VAL A 135 24.47 -11.28 7.63
CA VAL A 135 23.12 -11.09 7.10
C VAL A 135 22.26 -10.29 8.09
N TRP A 136 22.33 -10.60 9.39
CA TRP A 136 21.61 -9.84 10.41
C TRP A 136 22.03 -8.38 10.46
N ILE A 137 23.34 -8.11 10.36
CA ILE A 137 23.88 -6.74 10.33
C ILE A 137 23.36 -6.00 9.09
N ALA A 138 23.48 -6.59 7.90
CA ALA A 138 23.03 -6.00 6.65
C ALA A 138 21.51 -5.70 6.66
N MET A 139 20.66 -6.63 7.11
CA MET A 139 19.21 -6.43 7.22
C MET A 139 18.86 -5.30 8.20
N SER A 140 19.56 -5.24 9.34
CA SER A 140 19.36 -4.22 10.37
C SER A 140 19.80 -2.84 9.87
N ALA A 141 20.98 -2.76 9.25
CA ALA A 141 21.51 -1.54 8.67
C ALA A 141 20.58 -0.99 7.58
N LEU A 142 20.11 -1.86 6.68
CA LEU A 142 19.18 -1.47 5.62
C LEU A 142 17.84 -0.99 6.17
N THR A 143 17.26 -1.70 7.14
CA THR A 143 16.01 -1.30 7.78
C THR A 143 16.16 0.05 8.49
N ALA A 144 17.25 0.25 9.23
CA ALA A 144 17.54 1.50 9.92
C ALA A 144 17.74 2.66 8.93
N ALA A 145 18.55 2.48 7.88
CA ALA A 145 18.80 3.49 6.87
C ALA A 145 17.51 3.86 6.10
N GLY A 146 16.73 2.86 5.69
CA GLY A 146 15.43 3.05 5.04
C GLY A 146 14.44 3.80 5.95
N ALA A 147 14.41 3.47 7.24
CA ALA A 147 13.59 4.16 8.23
C ALA A 147 14.00 5.62 8.44
N VAL A 148 15.30 5.89 8.54
CA VAL A 148 15.82 7.26 8.66
C VAL A 148 15.48 8.07 7.41
N LEU A 149 15.72 7.53 6.22
CA LEU A 149 15.38 8.17 4.94
C LEU A 149 13.87 8.48 4.85
N ALA A 150 13.03 7.53 5.21
CA ALA A 150 11.58 7.70 5.18
C ALA A 150 11.10 8.77 6.19
N ALA A 151 11.65 8.78 7.42
CA ALA A 151 11.33 9.81 8.41
C ALA A 151 11.77 11.21 7.96
N VAL A 152 13.01 11.30 7.47
CA VAL A 152 13.62 12.57 7.06
C VAL A 152 12.85 13.21 5.91
N THR A 153 12.47 12.42 4.91
CA THR A 153 11.72 12.94 3.76
C THR A 153 10.26 13.24 4.11
N ALA A 154 9.61 12.39 4.91
CA ALA A 154 8.21 12.58 5.31
C ALA A 154 7.99 13.84 6.16
N ARG A 155 9.00 14.27 6.95
CA ARG A 155 8.90 15.50 7.76
C ARG A 155 8.93 16.78 6.93
N ARG A 156 9.22 16.70 5.62
CA ARG A 156 9.40 17.83 4.70
C ARG A 156 8.25 17.97 3.70
N THR A 157 7.98 19.20 3.27
CA THR A 157 7.00 19.49 2.21
C THR A 157 7.36 18.76 0.91
N ALA A 158 6.37 18.54 0.05
CA ALA A 158 6.55 17.73 -1.16
C ALA A 158 7.63 18.33 -2.07
N ILE A 159 8.67 17.55 -2.35
CA ILE A 159 9.72 17.92 -3.31
C ILE A 159 9.30 17.43 -4.69
N ARG A 160 9.56 18.23 -5.74
CA ARG A 160 9.22 17.85 -7.12
C ARG A 160 9.88 16.52 -7.48
N GLY A 161 9.08 15.54 -7.91
CA GLY A 161 9.58 14.22 -8.31
C GLY A 161 9.80 13.22 -7.18
N GLU A 162 9.50 13.56 -5.92
CA GLU A 162 9.67 12.64 -4.77
C GLU A 162 8.95 11.29 -4.93
N THR A 163 7.93 11.24 -5.79
CA THR A 163 7.18 10.01 -6.10
C THR A 163 7.99 8.95 -6.86
N PHE A 164 9.07 9.34 -7.53
CA PHE A 164 9.95 8.42 -8.27
C PHE A 164 11.02 7.80 -7.37
N ALA A 165 11.39 8.43 -6.26
CA ALA A 165 12.48 7.94 -5.42
C ALA A 165 12.22 6.53 -4.84
N PRO A 166 11.00 6.18 -4.39
CA PRO A 166 10.68 4.80 -4.03
C PRO A 166 10.77 3.82 -5.20
N VAL A 167 10.50 4.25 -6.44
CA VAL A 167 10.63 3.40 -7.63
C VAL A 167 12.10 3.08 -7.87
N VAL A 168 12.97 4.09 -7.79
CA VAL A 168 14.44 3.91 -7.91
C VAL A 168 14.93 2.93 -6.84
N LEU A 169 14.48 3.07 -5.60
CA LEU A 169 14.85 2.15 -4.52
C LEU A 169 14.35 0.72 -4.79
N ALA A 170 13.12 0.56 -5.26
CA ALA A 170 12.59 -0.77 -5.61
C ALA A 170 13.39 -1.43 -6.75
N VAL A 171 13.77 -0.67 -7.78
CA VAL A 171 14.63 -1.15 -8.88
C VAL A 171 16.03 -1.50 -8.38
N ALA A 172 16.60 -0.72 -7.46
CA ALA A 172 17.87 -1.05 -6.82
C ALA A 172 17.77 -2.38 -6.04
N GLY A 173 16.62 -2.65 -5.41
CA GLY A 173 16.33 -3.95 -4.79
C GLY A 173 16.35 -5.11 -5.79
N LEU A 174 15.76 -4.91 -6.98
CA LEU A 174 15.83 -5.90 -8.05
C LEU A 174 17.26 -6.11 -8.54
N ALA A 175 18.04 -5.03 -8.70
CA ALA A 175 19.44 -5.13 -9.12
C ALA A 175 20.30 -5.89 -8.09
N VAL A 176 20.08 -5.67 -6.80
CA VAL A 176 20.74 -6.39 -5.70
C VAL A 176 20.44 -7.89 -5.77
N ALA A 177 19.17 -8.25 -5.98
CA ALA A 177 18.75 -9.64 -6.14
C ALA A 177 19.34 -10.28 -7.41
N ALA A 178 19.20 -9.62 -8.57
CA ALA A 178 19.68 -10.13 -9.85
C ALA A 178 21.19 -10.29 -9.91
N ALA A 179 21.95 -9.39 -9.28
CA ALA A 179 23.41 -9.45 -9.24
C ALA A 179 23.97 -10.37 -8.13
N GLY A 180 23.10 -10.99 -7.32
CA GLY A 180 23.54 -11.90 -6.26
C GLY A 180 24.37 -11.19 -5.17
N LEU A 181 24.08 -9.93 -4.86
CA LEU A 181 24.92 -9.14 -3.97
C LEU A 181 24.85 -9.63 -2.52
N GLY A 182 26.03 -9.84 -1.92
CA GLY A 182 26.18 -10.28 -0.54
C GLY A 182 26.00 -9.16 0.51
N PRO A 183 26.11 -9.50 1.81
CA PRO A 183 25.85 -8.59 2.93
C PRO A 183 26.64 -7.27 2.87
N ILE A 184 27.94 -7.33 2.55
CA ILE A 184 28.82 -6.15 2.49
C ILE A 184 28.30 -5.11 1.49
N ALA A 185 27.88 -5.54 0.30
CA ALA A 185 27.35 -4.63 -0.71
C ALA A 185 26.03 -3.98 -0.26
N VAL A 186 25.19 -4.72 0.46
CA VAL A 186 23.94 -4.21 1.04
C VAL A 186 24.21 -3.22 2.17
N GLU A 187 25.24 -3.44 2.97
CA GLU A 187 25.70 -2.48 3.99
C GLU A 187 26.19 -1.17 3.35
N VAL A 188 26.96 -1.26 2.26
CA VAL A 188 27.38 -0.07 1.48
C VAL A 188 26.15 0.67 0.95
N LEU A 189 25.16 -0.04 0.42
CA LEU A 189 23.89 0.56 -0.02
C LEU A 189 23.16 1.23 1.16
N ALA A 190 23.08 0.59 2.33
CA ALA A 190 22.49 1.18 3.52
C ALA A 190 23.22 2.46 3.95
N GLY A 191 24.56 2.46 3.90
CA GLY A 191 25.39 3.65 4.11
C GLY A 191 25.07 4.77 3.12
N ALA A 192 24.94 4.44 1.82
CA ALA A 192 24.55 5.40 0.80
C ALA A 192 23.15 5.98 1.05
N LEU A 193 22.17 5.15 1.41
CA LEU A 193 20.82 5.61 1.77
C LEU A 193 20.85 6.55 2.98
N PHE A 194 21.70 6.25 3.98
CA PHE A 194 21.88 7.11 5.13
C PHE A 194 22.50 8.47 4.74
N VAL A 195 23.52 8.48 3.89
CA VAL A 195 24.12 9.73 3.37
C VAL A 195 23.09 10.56 2.61
N VAL A 196 22.28 9.93 1.75
CA VAL A 196 21.16 10.60 1.06
C VAL A 196 20.15 11.16 2.07
N ALA A 197 19.82 10.41 3.12
CA ALA A 197 18.94 10.90 4.18
C ALA A 197 19.52 12.14 4.87
N VAL A 198 20.82 12.14 5.20
CA VAL A 198 21.49 13.31 5.79
C VAL A 198 21.47 14.51 4.84
N ALA A 199 21.76 14.31 3.55
CA ALA A 199 21.74 15.37 2.55
C ALA A 199 20.34 16.00 2.40
N VAL A 200 19.29 15.19 2.42
CA VAL A 200 17.90 15.66 2.29
C VAL A 200 17.33 16.16 3.64
N ALA A 201 18.00 15.88 4.75
CA ALA A 201 17.53 16.25 6.10
C ALA A 201 17.27 17.74 6.27
N PHE A 202 17.98 18.59 5.54
CA PHE A 202 17.90 20.04 5.64
C PHE A 202 17.09 20.70 4.52
N GLY A 203 16.65 19.96 3.51
CA GLY A 203 15.85 20.48 2.40
C GLY A 203 14.38 20.71 2.76
N GLY A 204 13.75 21.70 2.09
CA GLY A 204 12.32 21.98 2.17
C GLY A 204 11.80 22.48 3.53
N GLU A 205 10.54 22.90 3.55
CA GLU A 205 9.89 23.36 4.77
C GLU A 205 9.38 22.19 5.62
N PRO A 206 9.32 22.32 6.96
CA PRO A 206 8.78 21.28 7.81
C PRO A 206 7.26 21.15 7.62
N VAL A 207 6.76 19.92 7.42
CA VAL A 207 5.33 19.58 7.27
C VAL A 207 4.49 20.02 8.47
N SER A 208 5.11 20.22 9.62
CA SER A 208 4.43 20.78 10.79
C SER A 208 3.92 22.22 10.61
N ARG A 209 4.34 22.93 9.54
CA ARG A 209 3.87 24.29 9.19
C ARG A 209 2.71 24.32 8.20
N VAL A 210 2.20 23.15 7.82
CA VAL A 210 1.08 23.02 6.89
C VAL A 210 -0.16 23.80 7.37
N GLY A 211 -0.87 24.41 6.41
CA GLY A 211 -1.99 25.32 6.68
C GLY A 211 -3.26 24.63 7.19
N ARG A 212 -4.24 25.43 7.61
CA ARG A 212 -5.55 24.94 8.09
C ARG A 212 -6.26 24.12 7.02
N GLN A 213 -6.22 24.58 5.76
CA GLN A 213 -6.91 23.93 4.65
C GLN A 213 -6.42 22.49 4.42
N ASP A 214 -5.11 22.30 4.31
CA ASP A 214 -4.51 20.98 4.11
C ASP A 214 -4.83 19.99 5.25
N LEU A 215 -4.92 20.47 6.49
CA LEU A 215 -5.33 19.66 7.64
C LEU A 215 -6.80 19.22 7.53
N VAL A 216 -7.68 20.11 7.07
CA VAL A 216 -9.09 19.80 6.86
C VAL A 216 -9.26 18.84 5.68
N ASP A 217 -8.54 19.05 4.58
CA ASP A 217 -8.58 18.17 3.41
C ASP A 217 -8.07 16.76 3.76
N GLY A 218 -6.99 16.68 4.55
CA GLY A 218 -6.49 15.42 5.11
C GLY A 218 -7.51 14.73 6.02
N TRP A 219 -8.26 15.48 6.81
CA TRP A 219 -9.34 14.95 7.64
C TRP A 219 -10.49 14.41 6.79
N ASN A 220 -10.95 15.16 5.78
CA ASN A 220 -12.00 14.72 4.87
C ASN A 220 -11.60 13.42 4.17
N ALA A 221 -10.38 13.34 3.64
CA ALA A 221 -9.86 12.12 3.01
C ALA A 221 -9.75 10.94 3.99
N ARG A 222 -9.48 11.19 5.27
CA ARG A 222 -9.43 10.16 6.32
C ARG A 222 -10.83 9.70 6.71
N LEU A 223 -11.76 10.63 6.90
CA LEU A 223 -13.14 10.35 7.25
C LEU A 223 -13.80 9.49 6.17
N LEU A 224 -13.61 9.84 4.89
CA LEU A 224 -14.08 9.03 3.77
C LEU A 224 -13.53 7.60 3.82
N ARG A 225 -12.24 7.42 4.10
CA ARG A 225 -11.62 6.09 4.23
C ARG A 225 -12.09 5.31 5.48
N ALA A 226 -12.33 6.00 6.58
CA ALA A 226 -12.85 5.38 7.80
C ALA A 226 -14.31 4.92 7.59
N MET A 227 -15.13 5.77 6.97
CA MET A 227 -16.50 5.41 6.57
C MET A 227 -16.51 4.29 5.54
N ALA A 228 -15.58 4.30 4.59
CA ALA A 228 -15.39 3.20 3.67
C ALA A 228 -15.16 1.87 4.39
N ALA A 229 -14.29 1.84 5.40
CA ALA A 229 -14.04 0.64 6.18
C ALA A 229 -15.26 0.20 6.99
N VAL A 230 -15.94 1.14 7.66
CA VAL A 230 -17.14 0.86 8.47
C VAL A 230 -18.29 0.30 7.63
N PHE A 231 -18.51 0.88 6.45
CA PHE A 231 -19.57 0.42 5.53
C PHE A 231 -19.11 -0.72 4.60
N MET A 232 -17.92 -1.28 4.84
CA MET A 232 -17.33 -2.35 4.03
C MET A 232 -17.37 -2.01 2.53
N ASP A 233 -17.05 -0.75 2.24
CA ASP A 233 -17.10 -0.15 0.93
C ASP A 233 -15.70 0.07 0.32
N PRO A 234 -15.10 -0.95 -0.32
CA PRO A 234 -13.80 -0.84 -0.99
C PRO A 234 -13.74 0.22 -2.08
N MET A 235 -14.87 0.69 -2.62
CA MET A 235 -14.84 1.75 -3.63
C MET A 235 -14.66 3.14 -3.03
N LEU A 236 -15.09 3.35 -1.78
CA LEU A 236 -14.75 4.58 -1.04
C LEU A 236 -13.28 4.59 -0.58
N LEU A 237 -12.59 3.44 -0.64
CA LEU A 237 -11.14 3.35 -0.47
C LEU A 237 -10.37 3.71 -1.75
N ILE A 238 -11.03 3.71 -2.92
CA ILE A 238 -10.38 4.10 -4.16
C ILE A 238 -10.03 5.59 -4.08
N PRO A 239 -8.79 5.95 -4.42
CA PRO A 239 -8.34 7.32 -4.38
C PRO A 239 -9.10 8.20 -5.38
N GLU A 240 -9.34 9.44 -4.97
CA GLU A 240 -9.94 10.46 -5.84
C GLU A 240 -9.09 10.71 -7.09
N SER A 241 -9.75 11.06 -8.18
CA SER A 241 -9.11 11.47 -9.43
C SER A 241 -8.60 12.92 -9.33
N LYS A 242 -7.43 13.21 -9.88
CA LYS A 242 -6.99 14.59 -10.11
C LYS A 242 -7.54 15.12 -11.45
N PRO A 243 -7.73 16.44 -11.59
CA PRO A 243 -8.05 17.05 -12.88
C PRO A 243 -6.99 16.71 -13.93
N VAL A 244 -7.43 16.39 -15.15
CA VAL A 244 -6.55 16.14 -16.31
C VAL A 244 -6.68 17.36 -17.23
N PRO A 245 -5.77 18.35 -17.15
CA PRO A 245 -6.00 19.69 -17.71
C PRO A 245 -6.10 19.71 -19.24
N TRP A 246 -5.47 18.75 -19.92
CA TRP A 246 -5.44 18.65 -21.38
C TRP A 246 -6.59 17.80 -21.94
N LEU A 247 -7.39 17.14 -21.10
CA LEU A 247 -8.47 16.27 -21.54
C LEU A 247 -9.83 16.94 -21.29
N SER A 248 -10.44 17.45 -22.36
CA SER A 248 -11.73 18.11 -22.30
C SER A 248 -12.88 17.10 -22.38
N LEU A 249 -13.80 17.18 -21.42
CA LEU A 249 -15.06 16.42 -21.42
C LEU A 249 -16.24 17.20 -22.02
N ARG A 250 -15.99 18.30 -22.76
CA ARG A 250 -17.06 19.05 -23.47
C ARG A 250 -17.77 18.21 -24.54
N ARG A 251 -17.06 17.22 -25.10
CA ARG A 251 -17.61 16.17 -25.97
C ARG A 251 -17.22 14.82 -25.39
N PRO A 252 -17.97 14.34 -24.38
CA PRO A 252 -17.61 13.13 -23.66
C PRO A 252 -17.84 11.92 -24.57
N THR A 253 -16.86 11.02 -24.64
CA THR A 253 -17.03 9.68 -25.21
C THR A 253 -16.68 8.68 -24.12
N ALA A 254 -17.24 7.47 -24.17
CA ALA A 254 -16.93 6.40 -23.22
C ALA A 254 -15.41 6.18 -23.08
N LEU A 255 -14.68 6.24 -24.20
CA LEU A 255 -13.23 6.07 -24.23
C LEU A 255 -12.48 7.22 -23.56
N ARG A 256 -12.88 8.48 -23.85
CA ARG A 256 -12.26 9.65 -23.21
C ARG A 256 -12.48 9.64 -21.71
N LEU A 257 -13.66 9.23 -21.26
CA LEU A 257 -13.98 9.12 -19.83
C LEU A 257 -13.17 8.01 -19.15
N ALA A 258 -13.04 6.84 -19.78
CA ALA A 258 -12.22 5.75 -19.26
C ALA A 258 -10.76 6.22 -19.07
N TRP A 259 -10.17 6.84 -20.09
CA TRP A 259 -8.82 7.41 -19.98
C TRP A 259 -8.73 8.57 -19.00
N ALA A 260 -9.73 9.45 -18.90
CA ALA A 260 -9.77 10.50 -17.88
C ALA A 260 -9.68 9.92 -16.47
N GLY A 261 -10.42 8.84 -16.20
CA GLY A 261 -10.43 8.14 -14.93
C GLY A 261 -9.08 7.52 -14.57
N VAL A 262 -8.39 6.95 -15.57
CA VAL A 262 -7.04 6.38 -15.43
C VAL A 262 -5.98 7.47 -15.24
N LEU A 263 -5.96 8.46 -16.12
CA LEU A 263 -4.94 9.52 -16.15
C LEU A 263 -5.01 10.42 -14.92
N GLY A 264 -6.22 10.72 -14.43
CA GLY A 264 -6.39 11.45 -13.17
C GLY A 264 -5.88 10.66 -11.96
N ARG A 265 -5.60 9.36 -12.10
CA ARG A 265 -5.00 8.48 -11.10
C ARG A 265 -3.58 8.02 -11.46
N SER A 266 -2.95 8.62 -12.47
CA SER A 266 -1.58 8.34 -12.89
C SER A 266 -0.53 8.37 -11.77
N ARG A 267 -0.77 9.14 -10.70
CA ARG A 267 0.06 9.13 -9.46
C ARG A 267 0.24 7.74 -8.83
N PHE A 268 -0.63 6.77 -9.15
CA PHE A 268 -0.53 5.39 -8.70
C PHE A 268 0.31 4.50 -9.62
N ALA A 269 0.69 4.94 -10.82
CA ALA A 269 1.56 4.18 -11.72
C ALA A 269 2.89 3.82 -11.06
N ALA A 270 3.48 4.76 -10.33
CA ALA A 270 4.69 4.50 -9.53
C ALA A 270 4.47 3.43 -8.44
N ALA A 271 3.28 3.35 -7.84
CA ALA A 271 2.96 2.26 -6.91
C ALA A 271 2.89 0.93 -7.66
N SER A 272 2.27 0.91 -8.83
CA SER A 272 2.14 -0.30 -9.66
C SER A 272 3.51 -0.86 -10.07
N VAL A 273 4.50 0.00 -10.33
CA VAL A 273 5.89 -0.43 -10.58
C VAL A 273 6.51 -1.06 -9.34
N VAL A 274 6.39 -0.41 -8.17
CA VAL A 274 6.91 -0.95 -6.90
C VAL A 274 6.24 -2.30 -6.57
N ILE A 275 4.94 -2.45 -6.86
CA ILE A 275 4.21 -3.71 -6.68
C ILE A 275 4.73 -4.79 -7.63
N ALA A 276 5.04 -4.47 -8.90
CA ALA A 276 5.66 -5.44 -9.81
C ALA A 276 7.03 -5.91 -9.28
N CYS A 277 7.84 -4.98 -8.76
CA CYS A 277 9.12 -5.32 -8.12
C CYS A 277 8.91 -6.21 -6.89
N LEU A 278 7.88 -5.94 -6.08
CA LEU A 278 7.55 -6.74 -4.90
C LEU A 278 7.15 -8.16 -5.27
N VAL A 279 6.31 -8.33 -6.30
CA VAL A 279 5.88 -9.64 -6.79
C VAL A 279 7.07 -10.42 -7.33
N GLY A 280 7.92 -9.80 -8.16
CA GLY A 280 9.11 -10.46 -8.70
C GLY A 280 10.11 -10.85 -7.61
N ALA A 281 10.50 -9.91 -6.74
CA ALA A 281 11.42 -10.19 -5.65
C ALA A 281 10.85 -11.19 -4.64
N GLY A 282 9.55 -11.13 -4.36
CA GLY A 282 8.87 -12.09 -3.49
C GLY A 282 8.83 -13.50 -4.08
N HIS A 283 8.62 -13.63 -5.39
CA HIS A 283 8.64 -14.92 -6.07
C HIS A 283 10.03 -15.56 -6.04
N LEU A 284 11.08 -14.75 -6.26
CA LEU A 284 12.45 -15.21 -6.17
C LEU A 284 12.83 -15.56 -4.72
N ALA A 285 12.48 -14.71 -3.75
CA ALA A 285 12.83 -14.91 -2.35
C ALA A 285 12.10 -16.09 -1.70
N PHE A 286 10.89 -16.43 -2.16
CA PHE A 286 10.06 -17.50 -1.58
C PHE A 286 9.65 -18.52 -2.65
N PRO A 287 10.56 -19.41 -3.08
CA PRO A 287 10.33 -20.30 -4.21
C PRO A 287 9.24 -21.35 -3.95
N ALA A 288 8.92 -21.68 -2.69
CA ALA A 288 7.86 -22.64 -2.36
C ALA A 288 6.47 -22.01 -2.28
N VAL A 289 6.38 -20.67 -2.30
CA VAL A 289 5.08 -19.98 -2.33
C VAL A 289 4.51 -20.06 -3.76
N PRO A 290 3.26 -20.53 -3.93
CA PRO A 290 2.65 -20.59 -5.26
C PRO A 290 2.63 -19.21 -5.94
N ALA A 291 3.08 -19.17 -7.20
CA ALA A 291 3.17 -17.91 -7.94
C ALA A 291 1.80 -17.32 -8.28
N GLY A 292 0.79 -18.16 -8.52
CA GLY A 292 -0.58 -17.74 -8.89
C GLY A 292 -1.18 -16.67 -7.96
N PRO A 293 -1.26 -16.91 -6.65
CA PRO A 293 -1.74 -15.95 -5.66
C PRO A 293 -0.91 -14.67 -5.59
N LEU A 294 0.41 -14.79 -5.64
CA LEU A 294 1.30 -13.63 -5.59
C LEU A 294 1.08 -12.71 -6.81
N PHE A 295 0.99 -13.30 -8.01
CA PHE A 295 0.75 -12.58 -9.26
C PHE A 295 -0.66 -11.99 -9.29
N ALA A 296 -1.68 -12.75 -8.87
CA ALA A 296 -3.07 -12.29 -8.85
C ALA A 296 -3.28 -11.13 -7.88
N LEU A 297 -2.78 -11.25 -6.65
CA LEU A 297 -2.85 -10.19 -5.64
C LEU A 297 -2.05 -8.96 -6.06
N GLY A 298 -0.87 -9.14 -6.64
CA GLY A 298 -0.04 -8.06 -7.18
C GLY A 298 -0.73 -7.31 -8.30
N ALA A 299 -1.26 -8.03 -9.29
CA ALA A 299 -1.99 -7.45 -10.41
C ALA A 299 -3.24 -6.69 -9.93
N TYR A 300 -4.00 -7.29 -9.02
CA TYR A 300 -5.19 -6.67 -8.45
C TYR A 300 -4.83 -5.38 -7.70
N ALA A 301 -3.84 -5.42 -6.80
CA ALA A 301 -3.39 -4.25 -6.05
C ALA A 301 -2.87 -3.13 -6.97
N ALA A 302 -2.22 -3.48 -8.07
CA ALA A 302 -1.73 -2.53 -9.06
C ALA A 302 -2.84 -1.90 -9.91
N LEU A 303 -3.92 -2.63 -10.21
CA LEU A 303 -4.99 -2.20 -11.12
C LEU A 303 -6.18 -1.53 -10.43
N VAL A 304 -6.51 -1.92 -9.19
CA VAL A 304 -7.67 -1.43 -8.44
C VAL A 304 -7.77 0.11 -8.36
N PRO A 305 -6.68 0.88 -8.19
CA PRO A 305 -6.80 2.33 -8.22
C PRO A 305 -7.40 2.84 -9.54
N PHE A 306 -7.09 2.21 -10.67
CA PHE A 306 -7.47 2.69 -12.01
C PHE A 306 -8.92 2.37 -12.39
N VAL A 307 -9.57 1.40 -11.73
CA VAL A 307 -11.00 1.11 -11.96
C VAL A 307 -11.94 2.14 -11.30
N GLY A 308 -11.40 3.11 -10.56
CA GLY A 308 -12.16 4.12 -9.84
C GLY A 308 -13.12 4.96 -10.69
N GLY A 309 -12.73 5.29 -11.93
CA GLY A 309 -13.60 6.03 -12.84
C GLY A 309 -14.89 5.27 -13.16
N LEU A 310 -14.78 3.97 -13.42
CA LEU A 310 -15.94 3.09 -13.63
C LEU A 310 -16.79 2.97 -12.37
N GLY A 311 -16.15 2.83 -11.20
CA GLY A 311 -16.85 2.76 -9.90
C GLY A 311 -17.68 4.02 -9.59
N GLU A 312 -17.17 5.20 -9.92
CA GLU A 312 -17.91 6.47 -9.75
C GLU A 312 -19.14 6.56 -10.67
N LEU A 313 -19.03 6.11 -11.91
CA LEU A 313 -20.16 6.06 -12.85
C LEU A 313 -21.21 5.06 -12.39
N TRP A 314 -20.79 3.89 -11.93
CA TRP A 314 -21.71 2.82 -11.56
C TRP A 314 -22.56 3.18 -10.34
N ARG A 315 -22.00 3.96 -9.41
CA ARG A 315 -22.66 4.43 -8.19
C ARG A 315 -23.64 5.58 -8.38
N ASN A 316 -23.46 6.36 -9.45
CA ASN A 316 -24.29 7.53 -9.69
C ASN A 316 -25.04 7.37 -11.02
N PRO A 317 -26.25 6.78 -10.99
CA PRO A 317 -27.09 6.63 -12.18
C PRO A 317 -27.34 7.96 -12.89
N GLY A 318 -27.42 9.06 -12.14
CA GLY A 318 -27.52 10.41 -12.70
C GLY A 318 -26.37 10.72 -13.66
N ARG A 319 -25.12 10.52 -13.23
CA ARG A 319 -23.92 10.74 -14.07
C ARG A 319 -23.93 9.92 -15.35
N ARG A 320 -24.42 8.68 -15.31
CA ARG A 320 -24.51 7.81 -16.51
C ARG A 320 -25.49 8.36 -17.55
N ARG A 321 -26.65 8.87 -17.11
CA ARG A 321 -27.67 9.44 -18.00
C ARG A 321 -27.16 10.63 -18.82
N TRP A 322 -26.23 11.40 -18.29
CA TRP A 322 -25.64 12.56 -18.98
C TRP A 322 -24.63 12.20 -20.08
N LEU A 323 -24.19 10.94 -20.18
CA LEU A 323 -23.14 10.53 -21.12
C LEU A 323 -23.65 10.12 -22.49
N GLY A 324 -24.95 9.86 -22.64
CA GLY A 324 -25.54 9.39 -23.91
C GLY A 324 -25.07 8.00 -24.37
N ALA A 325 -24.30 7.28 -23.56
CA ALA A 325 -23.74 5.96 -23.85
C ALA A 325 -24.54 4.86 -23.15
N SER A 326 -24.59 3.66 -23.76
CA SER A 326 -25.25 2.51 -23.14
C SER A 326 -24.42 1.94 -21.97
N ASP A 327 -25.08 1.28 -21.01
CA ASP A 327 -24.39 0.62 -19.88
C ASP A 327 -23.39 -0.43 -20.36
N TRP A 328 -23.72 -1.14 -21.44
CA TRP A 328 -22.85 -2.13 -22.06
C TRP A 328 -21.59 -1.48 -22.65
N GLU A 329 -21.76 -0.41 -23.41
CA GLU A 329 -20.65 0.36 -24.00
C GLU A 329 -19.70 0.88 -22.93
N LEU A 330 -20.23 1.48 -21.84
CA LEU A 330 -19.42 1.99 -20.75
C LEU A 330 -18.61 0.87 -20.07
N ARG A 331 -19.22 -0.29 -19.82
CA ARG A 331 -18.54 -1.45 -19.23
C ARG A 331 -17.45 -1.99 -20.17
N LEU A 332 -17.77 -2.16 -21.44
CA LEU A 332 -16.87 -2.73 -22.43
C LEU A 332 -15.65 -1.82 -22.65
N VAL A 333 -15.87 -0.52 -22.83
CA VAL A 333 -14.77 0.44 -23.07
C VAL A 333 -13.88 0.60 -21.84
N ASN A 334 -14.45 0.72 -20.64
CA ASN A 334 -13.63 0.75 -19.42
C ASN A 334 -12.93 -0.60 -19.21
N GLY A 335 -13.61 -1.71 -19.48
CA GLY A 335 -13.03 -3.05 -19.43
C GLY A 335 -11.81 -3.20 -20.33
N LEU A 336 -11.90 -2.72 -21.58
CA LEU A 336 -10.81 -2.71 -22.54
C LEU A 336 -9.63 -1.86 -22.05
N VAL A 337 -9.87 -0.65 -21.54
CA VAL A 337 -8.79 0.21 -21.02
C VAL A 337 -8.08 -0.45 -19.83
N ILE A 338 -8.82 -1.05 -18.91
CA ILE A 338 -8.23 -1.75 -17.76
C ILE A 338 -7.51 -3.03 -18.21
N ALA A 339 -8.00 -3.74 -19.21
CA ALA A 339 -7.31 -4.88 -19.81
C ALA A 339 -5.97 -4.45 -20.44
N VAL A 340 -5.92 -3.31 -21.15
CA VAL A 340 -4.67 -2.74 -21.69
C VAL A 340 -3.69 -2.40 -20.57
N LEU A 341 -4.15 -1.80 -19.46
CA LEU A 341 -3.30 -1.58 -18.28
C LEU A 341 -2.83 -2.88 -17.65
N GLY A 342 -3.70 -3.91 -17.60
CA GLY A 342 -3.36 -5.25 -17.14
C GLY A 342 -2.26 -5.88 -17.98
N LEU A 343 -2.35 -5.80 -19.31
CA LEU A 343 -1.31 -6.25 -20.24
C LEU A 343 -0.01 -5.46 -20.04
N GLY A 344 -0.09 -4.13 -19.89
CA GLY A 344 1.08 -3.30 -19.63
C GLY A 344 1.77 -3.65 -18.31
N TRP A 345 1.00 -3.90 -17.24
CA TRP A 345 1.54 -4.36 -15.97
C TRP A 345 2.09 -5.79 -16.06
N GLY A 346 1.44 -6.67 -16.84
CA GLY A 346 1.93 -8.00 -17.16
C GLY A 346 3.28 -7.98 -17.88
N GLY A 347 3.44 -7.12 -18.88
CA GLY A 347 4.70 -6.91 -19.58
C GLY A 347 5.79 -6.36 -18.66
N LEU A 348 5.45 -5.42 -17.77
CA LEU A 348 6.37 -4.93 -16.74
C LEU A 348 6.79 -6.05 -15.78
N LEU A 349 5.85 -6.87 -15.31
CA LEU A 349 6.16 -8.00 -14.45
C LEU A 349 7.02 -9.03 -15.19
N GLY A 350 6.72 -9.31 -16.45
CA GLY A 350 7.54 -10.13 -17.34
C GLY A 350 8.97 -9.63 -17.44
N LEU A 351 9.16 -8.33 -17.63
CA LEU A 351 10.49 -7.71 -17.60
C LEU A 351 11.18 -7.94 -16.25
N VAL A 352 10.49 -7.69 -15.13
CA VAL A 352 11.05 -7.91 -13.78
C VAL A 352 11.47 -9.37 -13.60
N THR A 353 10.60 -10.32 -13.93
CA THR A 353 10.87 -11.76 -13.76
C THR A 353 12.02 -12.22 -14.66
N LEU A 354 12.09 -11.72 -15.90
CA LEU A 354 13.23 -11.94 -16.81
C LEU A 354 14.53 -11.35 -16.25
N THR A 355 14.52 -10.14 -15.70
CA THR A 355 15.73 -9.54 -15.09
C THR A 355 16.22 -10.30 -13.87
N LEU A 356 15.32 -10.95 -13.14
CA LEU A 356 15.64 -11.79 -11.99
C LEU A 356 15.98 -13.24 -12.38
N GLY A 357 15.91 -13.61 -13.67
CA GLY A 357 16.16 -14.98 -14.13
C GLY A 357 15.12 -16.01 -13.67
N VAL A 358 13.94 -15.57 -13.21
CA VAL A 358 12.84 -16.45 -12.80
C VAL A 358 11.72 -16.37 -13.80
N THR A 359 11.34 -17.49 -14.42
CA THR A 359 10.21 -17.53 -15.35
C THR A 359 9.08 -18.36 -14.76
N PRO A 360 7.93 -17.74 -14.41
CA PRO A 360 6.79 -18.50 -13.90
C PRO A 360 6.19 -19.38 -15.00
N ALA A 361 5.54 -20.46 -14.60
CA ALA A 361 4.82 -21.34 -15.51
C ALA A 361 3.75 -20.58 -16.31
N TRP A 362 3.51 -20.98 -17.56
CA TRP A 362 2.54 -20.31 -18.45
C TRP A 362 1.16 -20.05 -17.82
N PRO A 363 0.54 -21.02 -17.10
CA PRO A 363 -0.79 -20.80 -16.50
C PRO A 363 -0.84 -19.65 -15.49
N VAL A 364 0.28 -19.31 -14.84
CA VAL A 364 0.35 -18.22 -13.85
C VAL A 364 0.02 -16.87 -14.49
N TRP A 365 0.31 -16.67 -15.78
CA TRP A 365 -0.01 -15.44 -16.49
C TRP A 365 -1.52 -15.18 -16.61
N LEU A 366 -2.37 -16.21 -16.45
CA LEU A 366 -3.82 -16.06 -16.34
C LEU A 366 -4.25 -15.31 -15.07
N ALA A 367 -3.34 -15.10 -14.11
CA ALA A 367 -3.57 -14.23 -12.96
C ALA A 367 -3.84 -12.77 -13.37
N ILE A 368 -3.31 -12.30 -14.51
CA ILE A 368 -3.55 -10.94 -15.01
C ILE A 368 -5.00 -10.75 -15.47
N PRO A 369 -5.53 -11.54 -16.43
CA PRO A 369 -6.93 -11.42 -16.82
C PRO A 369 -7.88 -11.73 -15.65
N LEU A 370 -7.53 -12.64 -14.75
CA LEU A 370 -8.26 -12.87 -13.50
C LEU A 370 -8.35 -11.58 -12.65
N ALA A 371 -7.23 -10.90 -12.44
CA ALA A 371 -7.18 -9.66 -11.66
C ALA A 371 -7.91 -8.50 -12.33
N VAL A 372 -7.83 -8.39 -13.66
CA VAL A 372 -8.62 -7.42 -14.45
C VAL A 372 -10.11 -7.67 -14.23
N PHE A 373 -10.56 -8.92 -14.39
CA PHE A 373 -11.95 -9.29 -14.18
C PHE A 373 -12.41 -9.04 -12.73
N ALA A 374 -11.60 -9.44 -11.76
CA ALA A 374 -11.85 -9.17 -10.34
C ALA A 374 -12.00 -7.67 -10.08
N ALA A 375 -11.09 -6.83 -10.57
CA ALA A 375 -11.14 -5.38 -10.38
C ALA A 375 -12.37 -4.73 -11.04
N LEU A 376 -12.74 -5.18 -12.25
CA LEU A 376 -13.97 -4.72 -12.92
C LEU A 376 -15.23 -5.13 -12.14
N ARG A 377 -15.26 -6.35 -11.59
CA ARG A 377 -16.35 -6.83 -10.74
C ARG A 377 -16.42 -6.05 -9.42
N THR A 378 -15.28 -5.65 -8.85
CA THR A 378 -15.23 -4.75 -7.69
C THR A 378 -15.78 -3.37 -8.04
N ALA A 379 -15.46 -2.82 -9.21
CA ALA A 379 -15.93 -1.49 -9.64
C ALA A 379 -17.42 -1.44 -10.02
N THR A 380 -17.94 -2.51 -10.61
CA THR A 380 -19.33 -2.59 -11.10
C THR A 380 -20.29 -3.23 -10.09
N ARG A 381 -19.87 -3.34 -8.83
CA ARG A 381 -20.72 -3.86 -7.76
C ARG A 381 -21.90 -2.92 -7.49
N PRO A 382 -23.09 -3.45 -7.16
CA PRO A 382 -24.21 -2.63 -6.72
C PRO A 382 -23.86 -1.90 -5.41
N PRO A 383 -24.54 -0.78 -5.09
CA PRO A 383 -24.44 -0.16 -3.79
C PRO A 383 -24.70 -1.17 -2.66
N MET A 384 -24.01 -1.00 -1.53
CA MET A 384 -24.26 -1.84 -0.35
C MET A 384 -25.71 -1.69 0.09
N ASN A 385 -26.41 -2.83 0.24
CA ASN A 385 -27.74 -2.81 0.83
C ASN A 385 -27.59 -2.87 2.36
N TYR A 386 -27.81 -1.75 3.03
CA TYR A 386 -27.71 -1.64 4.49
C TYR A 386 -28.91 -2.22 5.23
N ASP A 387 -29.98 -2.60 4.51
CA ASP A 387 -31.11 -3.32 5.09
C ASP A 387 -30.74 -4.78 5.41
N VAL A 388 -29.57 -5.24 4.93
CA VAL A 388 -29.05 -6.59 5.16
C VAL A 388 -27.88 -6.51 6.14
N SER A 389 -28.00 -7.21 7.28
CA SER A 389 -26.96 -7.24 8.31
C SER A 389 -26.11 -8.52 8.27
N GLY A 390 -24.94 -8.49 8.92
CA GLY A 390 -24.10 -9.67 9.14
C GLY A 390 -23.40 -10.20 7.87
N GLY A 391 -23.36 -11.53 7.71
CA GLY A 391 -22.56 -12.21 6.69
C GLY A 391 -22.94 -11.87 5.24
N ALA A 392 -24.20 -11.55 4.96
CA ALA A 392 -24.65 -11.17 3.62
C ALA A 392 -24.11 -9.79 3.19
N ALA A 393 -23.96 -8.84 4.11
CA ALA A 393 -23.23 -7.59 3.85
C ALA A 393 -21.74 -7.86 3.58
N GLY A 394 -21.13 -8.81 4.30
CA GLY A 394 -19.75 -9.26 4.05
C GLY A 394 -19.57 -9.85 2.64
N LEU A 395 -20.49 -10.69 2.18
CA LEU A 395 -20.44 -11.27 0.82
C LEU A 395 -20.58 -10.21 -0.27
N GLN A 396 -21.41 -9.18 -0.07
CA GLN A 396 -21.49 -8.04 -0.98
C GLN A 396 -20.18 -7.24 -1.01
N ALA A 397 -19.52 -7.10 0.14
CA ALA A 397 -18.25 -6.40 0.25
C ALA A 397 -17.10 -7.12 -0.48
N LEU A 398 -17.13 -8.46 -0.50
CA LEU A 398 -16.12 -9.30 -1.14
C LEU A 398 -16.29 -9.45 -2.66
N ARG A 399 -17.33 -8.88 -3.25
CA ARG A 399 -17.60 -9.00 -4.69
C ARG A 399 -16.41 -8.47 -5.52
N GLY A 400 -15.82 -9.35 -6.33
CA GLY A 400 -14.57 -9.15 -7.07
C GLY A 400 -13.39 -9.85 -6.42
N VAL A 401 -13.18 -9.62 -5.11
CA VAL A 401 -12.12 -10.29 -4.32
C VAL A 401 -12.41 -11.77 -4.15
N ASP A 402 -13.69 -12.16 -4.06
CA ASP A 402 -14.14 -13.55 -4.08
C ASP A 402 -13.60 -14.33 -5.28
N VAL A 403 -13.71 -13.76 -6.48
CA VAL A 403 -13.18 -14.35 -7.72
C VAL A 403 -11.67 -14.41 -7.69
N LEU A 404 -11.01 -13.37 -7.20
CA LEU A 404 -9.57 -13.31 -7.12
C LEU A 404 -9.03 -14.45 -6.23
N VAL A 405 -9.62 -14.63 -5.05
CA VAL A 405 -9.22 -15.68 -4.11
C VAL A 405 -9.44 -17.06 -4.72
N VAL A 406 -10.67 -17.38 -5.16
CA VAL A 406 -10.98 -18.70 -5.74
C VAL A 406 -10.15 -18.98 -6.98
N GLY A 407 -10.06 -18.00 -7.90
CA GLY A 407 -9.27 -18.14 -9.12
C GLY A 407 -7.78 -18.30 -8.85
N SER A 408 -7.22 -17.59 -7.86
CA SER A 408 -5.80 -17.72 -7.51
C SER A 408 -5.45 -19.08 -6.91
N VAL A 409 -6.36 -19.66 -6.13
CA VAL A 409 -6.22 -21.02 -5.61
C VAL A 409 -6.27 -22.02 -6.76
N LEU A 410 -7.22 -21.90 -7.69
CA LEU A 410 -7.29 -22.77 -8.87
C LEU A 410 -6.03 -22.66 -9.73
N LEU A 411 -5.50 -21.45 -9.93
CA LEU A 411 -4.22 -21.26 -10.64
C LEU A 411 -3.04 -21.91 -9.93
N SER A 412 -3.08 -22.03 -8.60
CA SER A 412 -2.04 -22.71 -7.82
C SER A 412 -2.08 -24.23 -7.97
N VAL A 413 -3.22 -24.79 -8.40
CA VAL A 413 -3.39 -26.23 -8.60
C VAL A 413 -3.02 -26.64 -10.04
N ILE A 414 -3.18 -25.73 -10.99
CA ILE A 414 -2.96 -25.99 -12.43
C ILE A 414 -1.53 -25.63 -12.87
N ALA A 415 -0.89 -24.69 -12.18
CA ALA A 415 0.52 -24.32 -12.39
C ALA A 415 1.43 -25.19 -11.53
#